data_AF-A0A3A4NQ05-F1
#
_entry.id   AF-A0A3A4NQ05-F1
#
_cell.length_a   1.000
_cell.length_b   1.000
_cell.length_c   1.000
_cell.angle_alpha   90.00
_cell.angle_beta   90.00
_cell.angle_gamma   90.00
#
_symmetry.space_group_name_H-M   'P 1'
#
loop_
_entity.id
_entity.type
_entity.pdbx_description
1 polymer ?
#
loop_
_entity_poly.entity_id
_entity_poly.type
_entity_poly.pdbx_seq_one_letter_code
_entity_poly.pdbx_strand_id
1 'polypeptide(L)'
;MEPRSKLMRERILRAVTGIVSGFFRRISPETARRIAFFVGDIGYLLDWRHRRIAMRNLRMAFGQTKTEAEMRRITRETFRNFSLIAVEFLRIPLLTPEKAKALIKPEQKKLLDECLKRGKGVLLVAYHFGNWEMMAAVGALAGYPISAVAKPMKDSIWNKIINEMRTFSGLRVIARDRSAFAIVKRLARNEIVGILVDQNIRKQKVFVDFFGMKAATTPGPALLALKTGAALIPLFMMRNGLGQYEMIAEGPLDVVSTGDMEADAVRITQTYTSILEKYVSRYPSQWFWLHRRWRTRPPGEPALY
;
A
#
# COMPACT_ATOMS: atom_id res chain seq x y z
N MET A 1 -0.62 -12.33 33.88
CA MET A 1 -0.91 -10.91 34.18
C MET A 1 -0.09 -10.05 33.24
N GLU A 2 -0.71 -9.21 32.40
CA GLU A 2 0.08 -8.22 31.64
C GLU A 2 0.76 -7.25 32.62
N PRO A 3 2.05 -6.91 32.44
CA PRO A 3 2.74 -6.03 33.38
C PRO A 3 2.00 -4.69 33.49
N ARG A 4 1.76 -4.17 34.71
CA ARG A 4 1.09 -2.87 34.94
C ARG A 4 1.69 -1.73 34.10
N SER A 5 3.00 -1.78 33.85
CA SER A 5 3.72 -0.84 32.98
C SER A 5 3.27 -0.88 31.51
N LYS A 6 2.94 -2.07 30.98
CA LYS A 6 2.46 -2.23 29.60
C LYS A 6 1.05 -1.66 29.44
N LEU A 7 0.17 -1.90 30.41
CA LEU A 7 -1.20 -1.36 30.42
C LEU A 7 -1.18 0.18 30.54
N MET A 8 -0.33 0.71 31.41
CA MET A 8 -0.14 2.16 31.56
C MET A 8 0.39 2.79 30.26
N ARG A 9 1.41 2.19 29.64
CA ARG A 9 1.93 2.61 28.33
C ARG A 9 0.85 2.58 27.25
N GLU A 10 0.02 1.54 27.21
CA GLU A 10 -1.10 1.46 26.26
C GLU A 10 -2.09 2.61 26.46
N ARG A 11 -2.51 2.87 27.70
CA ARG A 11 -3.43 3.97 28.03
C ARG A 11 -2.87 5.33 27.61
N ILE A 12 -1.58 5.58 27.90
CA ILE A 12 -0.89 6.82 27.51
C ILE A 12 -0.86 6.94 25.98
N LEU A 13 -0.41 5.91 25.27
CA LEU A 13 -0.31 5.95 23.80
C LEU A 13 -1.68 6.14 23.14
N ARG A 14 -2.75 5.56 23.71
CA ARG A 14 -4.13 5.79 23.27
C ARG A 14 -4.58 7.22 23.50
N ALA A 15 -4.36 7.76 24.69
CA ALA A 15 -4.72 9.14 25.01
C ALA A 15 -4.00 10.12 24.08
N VAL A 16 -2.69 9.95 23.88
CA VAL A 16 -1.90 10.76 22.95
C VAL A 16 -2.43 10.63 21.53
N THR A 17 -2.67 9.41 21.04
CA THR A 17 -3.22 9.19 19.69
C THR A 17 -4.59 9.85 19.54
N GLY A 18 -5.45 9.76 20.56
CA GLY A 18 -6.77 10.40 20.59
C GLY A 18 -6.68 11.93 20.54
N ILE A 19 -5.79 12.53 21.34
CA ILE A 19 -5.55 13.99 21.36
C ILE A 19 -5.02 14.46 20.00
N VAL A 20 -3.99 13.79 19.47
CA VAL A 20 -3.37 14.14 18.19
C VAL A 20 -4.37 13.97 17.05
N SER A 21 -5.12 12.87 17.02
CA SER A 21 -6.19 12.68 16.04
C SER A 21 -7.29 13.74 16.20
N GLY A 22 -7.69 14.09 17.42
CA GLY A 22 -8.68 15.13 17.68
C GLY A 22 -8.21 16.52 17.23
N PHE A 23 -6.92 16.84 17.40
CA PHE A 23 -6.32 18.06 16.89
C PHE A 23 -6.36 18.10 15.36
N PHE A 24 -5.83 17.06 14.70
CA PHE A 24 -5.83 16.98 13.24
C PHE A 24 -7.22 16.93 12.64
N ARG A 25 -8.26 16.52 13.38
CA ARG A 25 -9.65 16.53 12.91
C ARG A 25 -10.30 17.90 12.93
N ARG A 26 -9.83 18.83 13.76
CA ARG A 26 -10.43 20.18 13.93
C ARG A 26 -9.82 21.24 13.03
N ILE A 27 -8.58 21.05 12.58
CA ILE A 27 -7.90 22.01 11.70
C ILE A 27 -8.28 21.81 10.22
N SER A 28 -8.10 22.84 9.40
CA SER A 28 -8.38 22.77 7.95
C SER A 28 -7.45 21.75 7.24
N PRO A 29 -7.89 21.13 6.13
CA PRO A 29 -7.04 20.25 5.32
C PRO A 29 -5.73 20.92 4.87
N GLU A 30 -5.76 22.21 4.54
CA GLU A 30 -4.59 23.01 4.15
C GLU A 30 -3.57 23.07 5.28
N THR A 31 -4.05 23.35 6.50
CA THR A 31 -3.21 23.47 7.69
C THR A 31 -2.63 22.12 8.07
N ALA A 32 -3.45 21.07 8.06
CA ALA A 32 -3.01 19.70 8.30
C ALA A 32 -1.90 19.28 7.31
N ARG A 33 -2.06 19.62 6.02
CA ARG A 33 -1.02 19.36 5.00
C ARG A 33 0.26 20.15 5.26
N ARG A 34 0.16 21.44 5.60
CA ARG A 34 1.35 22.26 5.92
C ARG A 34 2.14 21.67 7.08
N ILE A 35 1.44 21.26 8.15
CA ILE A 35 2.06 20.58 9.29
C ILE A 35 2.70 19.25 8.84
N ALA A 36 1.99 18.43 8.07
CA ALA A 36 2.53 17.17 7.55
C ALA A 36 3.79 17.38 6.72
N PHE A 37 3.80 18.40 5.85
CA PHE A 37 4.95 18.71 4.99
C PHE A 37 6.13 19.23 5.80
N PHE A 38 5.88 20.04 6.82
CA PHE A 38 6.91 20.49 7.76
C PHE A 38 7.54 19.31 8.51
N VAL A 39 6.72 18.40 9.05
CA VAL A 39 7.20 17.17 9.68
C VAL A 39 7.98 16.30 8.69
N GLY A 40 7.51 16.19 7.44
CA GLY A 40 8.22 15.48 6.38
C GLY A 40 9.57 16.12 6.04
N ASP A 41 9.65 17.44 6.03
CA ASP A 41 10.91 18.17 5.83
C ASP A 41 11.91 17.94 6.96
N ILE A 42 11.44 17.95 8.22
CA ILE A 42 12.27 17.57 9.36
C ILE A 42 12.75 16.12 9.20
N GLY A 43 11.85 15.20 8.83
CA GLY A 43 12.19 13.80 8.57
C GLY A 43 13.25 13.66 7.47
N TYR A 44 13.13 14.40 6.39
CA TYR A 44 14.12 14.43 5.30
C TYR A 44 15.50 14.93 5.78
N LEU A 45 15.53 15.91 6.70
CA LEU A 45 16.79 16.43 7.25
C LEU A 45 17.44 15.46 8.24
N LEU A 46 16.66 14.89 9.16
CA LEU A 46 17.16 14.09 10.28
C LEU A 46 17.35 12.60 9.94
N ASP A 47 16.47 12.02 9.13
CA ASP A 47 16.53 10.60 8.75
C ASP A 47 17.47 10.38 7.56
N TRP A 48 18.74 10.68 7.79
CA TRP A 48 19.79 10.54 6.78
C TRP A 48 19.90 9.11 6.23
N ARG A 49 19.54 8.10 7.03
CA ARG A 49 19.59 6.69 6.64
C ARG A 49 18.54 6.39 5.56
N HIS A 50 17.28 6.72 5.79
CA HIS A 50 16.23 6.45 4.80
C HIS A 50 16.34 7.41 3.61
N ARG A 51 16.84 8.64 3.81
CA ARG A 51 17.19 9.55 2.70
C ARG A 51 18.23 8.94 1.77
N ARG A 52 19.30 8.35 2.30
CA ARG A 52 20.33 7.65 1.49
C ARG A 52 19.74 6.46 0.72
N ILE A 53 18.83 5.70 1.35
CA ILE A 53 18.14 4.58 0.68
C ILE A 53 17.29 5.09 -0.49
N ALA A 54 16.49 6.13 -0.27
CA ALA A 54 15.64 6.71 -1.30
C ALA A 54 16.47 7.27 -2.48
N MET A 55 17.53 8.03 -2.19
CA MET A 55 18.42 8.54 -3.23
C MET A 55 19.09 7.41 -4.03
N ARG A 56 19.54 6.33 -3.36
CA ARG A 56 20.12 5.18 -4.05
C ARG A 56 19.10 4.48 -4.95
N ASN A 57 17.87 4.31 -4.47
CA ASN A 57 16.80 3.74 -5.27
C ASN A 57 16.46 4.58 -6.49
N LEU A 58 16.36 5.90 -6.32
CA LEU A 58 16.09 6.82 -7.42
C LEU A 58 17.22 6.84 -8.44
N ARG A 59 18.49 6.77 -8.01
CA ARG A 59 19.62 6.64 -8.94
C ARG A 59 19.56 5.36 -9.75
N MET A 60 19.20 4.24 -9.12
CA MET A 60 19.04 2.97 -9.83
C MET A 60 17.86 3.02 -10.81
N ALA A 61 16.74 3.66 -10.46
CA ALA A 61 15.54 3.72 -11.31
C ALA A 61 15.58 4.81 -12.39
N PHE A 62 16.20 5.95 -12.11
CA PHE A 62 16.12 7.17 -12.90
C PHE A 62 17.47 7.83 -13.17
N GLY A 63 18.60 7.21 -12.83
CA GLY A 63 19.93 7.83 -12.97
C GLY A 63 20.29 8.24 -14.39
N GLN A 64 19.64 7.64 -15.40
CA GLN A 64 19.80 8.00 -16.82
C GLN A 64 18.80 9.06 -17.30
N THR A 65 17.74 9.33 -16.55
CA THR A 65 16.61 10.18 -17.01
C THR A 65 16.35 11.38 -16.11
N LYS A 66 17.01 11.47 -14.95
CA LYS A 66 16.83 12.55 -13.98
C LYS A 66 18.15 13.00 -13.38
N THR A 67 18.25 14.30 -13.17
CA THR A 67 19.37 14.93 -12.47
C THR A 67 19.34 14.62 -10.97
N GLU A 68 20.49 14.76 -10.32
CA GLU A 68 20.61 14.66 -8.86
C GLU A 68 19.70 15.65 -8.11
N ALA A 69 19.51 16.86 -8.65
CA ALA A 69 18.62 17.86 -8.08
C ALA A 69 17.15 17.40 -8.12
N GLU A 70 16.70 16.84 -9.24
CA GLU A 70 15.35 16.28 -9.37
C GLU A 70 15.15 15.09 -8.44
N MET A 71 16.12 14.18 -8.33
CA MET A 71 16.05 13.04 -7.42
C MET A 71 16.00 13.48 -5.94
N ARG A 72 16.75 14.51 -5.56
CA ARG A 72 16.63 15.11 -4.21
C ARG A 72 15.25 15.70 -3.96
N ARG A 73 14.69 16.41 -4.95
CA ARG A 73 13.32 16.93 -4.87
C ARG A 73 12.29 15.81 -4.71
N ILE A 74 12.38 14.76 -5.52
CA ILE A 74 11.51 13.58 -5.41
C ILE A 74 11.64 12.96 -4.01
N THR A 75 12.87 12.78 -3.52
CA THR A 75 13.10 12.23 -2.17
C THR A 75 12.42 13.08 -1.11
N ARG A 76 12.62 14.40 -1.11
CA ARG A 76 11.98 15.30 -0.15
C ARG A 76 10.45 15.21 -0.23
N GLU A 77 9.89 15.19 -1.43
CA GLU A 77 8.45 15.03 -1.64
C GLU A 77 7.94 13.66 -1.17
N THR A 78 8.73 12.59 -1.28
CA THR A 78 8.38 11.28 -0.70
C THR A 78 8.26 11.33 0.83
N PHE A 79 9.17 12.03 1.52
CA PHE A 79 9.05 12.23 2.97
C PHE A 79 7.80 13.02 3.33
N ARG A 80 7.52 14.12 2.60
CA ARG A 80 6.30 14.92 2.77
C ARG A 80 5.03 14.11 2.55
N ASN A 81 4.98 13.31 1.49
CA ASN A 81 3.86 12.43 1.19
C ASN A 81 3.66 11.36 2.26
N PHE A 82 4.75 10.78 2.77
CA PHE A 82 4.66 9.79 3.84
C PHE A 82 4.13 10.38 5.15
N SER A 83 4.61 11.56 5.54
CA SER A 83 4.06 12.30 6.69
C SER A 83 2.60 12.69 6.47
N LEU A 84 2.22 13.02 5.24
CA LEU A 84 0.84 13.34 4.88
C LEU A 84 -0.08 12.12 5.02
N ILE A 85 0.36 10.92 4.62
CA ILE A 85 -0.39 9.67 4.86
C ILE A 85 -0.68 9.50 6.35
N ALA A 86 0.30 9.75 7.23
CA ALA A 86 0.11 9.61 8.67
C ALA A 86 -0.96 10.58 9.21
N VAL A 87 -0.93 11.84 8.76
CA VAL A 87 -1.95 12.84 9.13
C VAL A 87 -3.33 12.48 8.57
N GLU A 88 -3.41 11.99 7.34
CA GLU A 88 -4.67 11.58 6.72
C GLU A 88 -5.25 10.33 7.37
N PHE A 89 -4.39 9.40 7.80
CA PHE A 89 -4.79 8.24 8.58
C PHE A 89 -5.48 8.65 9.88
N LEU A 90 -4.93 9.66 10.58
CA LEU A 90 -5.55 10.24 11.79
C LEU A 90 -6.88 10.95 11.53
N ARG A 91 -7.15 11.30 10.27
CA ARG A 91 -8.38 11.96 9.80
C ARG A 91 -9.38 11.02 9.13
N ILE A 92 -9.09 9.73 8.99
CA ILE A 92 -10.04 8.72 8.49
C ILE A 92 -11.41 8.80 9.19
N PRO A 93 -11.51 9.06 10.51
CA PRO A 93 -12.81 9.19 11.16
C PRO A 93 -13.70 10.34 10.66
N LEU A 94 -13.19 11.26 9.84
CA LEU A 94 -13.98 12.32 9.18
C LEU A 94 -14.60 11.86 7.85
N LEU A 95 -14.19 10.71 7.35
CA LEU A 95 -14.69 10.16 6.10
C LEU A 95 -16.05 9.51 6.34
N THR A 96 -17.09 10.01 5.69
CA THR A 96 -18.43 9.41 5.72
C THR A 96 -18.60 8.43 4.55
N PRO A 97 -19.56 7.49 4.61
CA PRO A 97 -19.90 6.62 3.48
C PRO A 97 -20.17 7.38 2.17
N GLU A 98 -20.84 8.53 2.24
CA GLU A 98 -21.19 9.35 1.08
C GLU A 98 -19.92 9.94 0.45
N LYS A 99 -19.02 10.49 1.27
CA LYS A 99 -17.72 11.01 0.80
C LYS A 99 -16.84 9.89 0.25
N ALA A 100 -16.85 8.72 0.87
CA ALA A 100 -16.11 7.55 0.38
C ALA A 100 -16.62 7.13 -1.01
N LYS A 101 -17.94 7.01 -1.20
CA LYS A 101 -18.55 6.69 -2.50
C LYS A 101 -18.20 7.72 -3.56
N ALA A 102 -18.16 9.01 -3.22
CA ALA A 102 -17.79 10.08 -4.14
C ALA A 102 -16.33 10.03 -4.61
N LEU A 103 -15.43 9.35 -3.88
CA LEU A 103 -14.03 9.15 -4.27
C LEU A 103 -13.84 7.97 -5.25
N ILE A 104 -14.86 7.14 -5.45
CA ILE A 104 -14.84 6.03 -6.39
C ILE A 104 -15.58 6.48 -7.65
N LYS A 105 -14.85 6.66 -8.74
CA LYS A 105 -15.46 7.06 -10.01
C LYS A 105 -16.45 5.98 -10.51
N PRO A 106 -17.54 6.35 -11.20
CA PRO A 106 -18.56 5.40 -11.66
C PRO A 106 -18.01 4.23 -12.47
N GLU A 107 -17.02 4.46 -13.34
CA GLU A 107 -16.36 3.43 -14.14
C GLU A 107 -15.58 2.42 -13.28
N GLN A 108 -14.92 2.89 -12.22
CA GLN A 108 -14.17 2.05 -11.28
C GLN A 108 -15.13 1.21 -10.42
N LYS A 109 -16.25 1.81 -10.02
CA LYS A 109 -17.33 1.11 -9.33
C LYS A 109 -17.92 0.01 -10.21
N LYS A 110 -18.25 0.33 -11.47
CA LYS A 110 -18.82 -0.61 -12.44
C LYS A 110 -17.89 -1.81 -12.66
N LEU A 111 -16.59 -1.56 -12.86
CA LEU A 111 -15.57 -2.59 -13.03
C LEU A 111 -15.50 -3.55 -11.82
N LEU A 112 -15.47 -3.01 -10.60
CA LEU A 112 -15.46 -3.82 -9.38
C LEU A 112 -16.75 -4.64 -9.22
N ASP A 113 -17.90 -4.03 -9.46
CA ASP A 113 -19.20 -4.69 -9.35
C ASP A 113 -19.33 -5.83 -10.39
N GLU A 114 -18.87 -5.62 -11.62
CA GLU A 114 -18.84 -6.67 -12.67
C GLU A 114 -17.91 -7.83 -12.28
N CYS A 115 -16.76 -7.54 -11.68
CA CYS A 115 -15.87 -8.59 -11.16
C CYS A 115 -16.55 -9.39 -10.05
N LEU A 116 -17.26 -8.72 -9.12
CA LEU A 116 -17.99 -9.39 -8.04
C LEU A 116 -19.19 -10.20 -8.54
N LYS A 117 -19.87 -9.78 -9.62
CA LYS A 117 -20.97 -10.57 -10.22
C LYS A 117 -20.53 -11.96 -10.68
N ARG A 118 -19.23 -12.18 -10.93
CA ARG A 118 -18.67 -13.49 -11.29
C ARG A 118 -18.67 -14.50 -10.13
N GLY A 119 -18.91 -14.07 -8.88
CA GLY A 119 -19.05 -14.97 -7.73
C GLY A 119 -17.75 -15.57 -7.20
N LYS A 120 -16.58 -15.14 -7.69
CA LYS A 120 -15.26 -15.70 -7.33
C LYS A 120 -14.41 -14.80 -6.42
N GLY A 121 -14.94 -13.65 -6.02
CA GLY A 121 -14.22 -12.63 -5.25
C GLY A 121 -13.21 -11.83 -6.08
N VAL A 122 -12.56 -10.88 -5.42
CA VAL A 122 -11.60 -9.95 -6.04
C VAL A 122 -10.32 -9.87 -5.21
N LEU A 123 -9.18 -10.00 -5.89
CA LEU A 123 -7.85 -9.77 -5.36
C LEU A 123 -7.34 -8.41 -5.86
N LEU A 124 -7.17 -7.47 -4.94
CA LEU A 124 -6.56 -6.18 -5.24
C LEU A 124 -5.04 -6.26 -5.04
N VAL A 125 -4.30 -6.00 -6.11
CA VAL A 125 -2.84 -5.82 -6.05
C VAL A 125 -2.57 -4.36 -5.70
N ALA A 126 -2.35 -4.11 -4.41
CA ALA A 126 -2.12 -2.78 -3.87
C ALA A 126 -0.61 -2.47 -3.81
N TYR A 127 -0.30 -1.19 -3.69
CA TYR A 127 1.06 -0.68 -3.61
C TYR A 127 1.19 0.36 -2.49
N HIS A 128 2.40 0.55 -1.97
CA HIS A 128 2.72 1.67 -1.10
C HIS A 128 2.86 2.95 -1.94
N PHE A 129 1.78 3.31 -2.63
CA PHE A 129 1.68 4.39 -3.58
C PHE A 129 0.49 5.28 -3.25
N GLY A 130 0.70 6.60 -3.30
CA GLY A 130 -0.35 7.59 -3.04
C GLY A 130 -0.84 7.54 -1.59
N ASN A 131 -2.11 7.21 -1.35
CA ASN A 131 -2.64 6.94 0.00
C ASN A 131 -3.31 5.57 0.11
N TRP A 132 -2.49 4.52 0.32
CA TRP A 132 -2.99 3.15 0.45
C TRP A 132 -3.83 2.90 1.73
N GLU A 133 -3.63 3.66 2.80
CA GLU A 133 -4.48 3.52 4.01
C GLU A 133 -5.88 4.06 3.74
N MET A 134 -5.98 5.20 3.05
CA MET A 134 -7.26 5.77 2.61
C MET A 134 -7.96 4.87 1.61
N MET A 135 -7.22 4.24 0.70
CA MET A 135 -7.76 3.29 -0.29
C MET A 135 -8.62 2.20 0.35
N ALA A 136 -8.09 1.57 1.42
CA ALA A 136 -8.78 0.49 2.09
C ALA A 136 -10.01 0.98 2.88
N ALA A 137 -9.89 2.15 3.52
CA ALA A 137 -11.01 2.78 4.25
C ALA A 137 -12.14 3.23 3.32
N VAL A 138 -11.81 3.82 2.16
CA VAL A 138 -12.77 4.24 1.14
C VAL A 138 -13.55 3.05 0.61
N GLY A 139 -12.87 1.95 0.25
CA GLY A 139 -13.55 0.73 -0.22
C GLY A 139 -14.52 0.16 0.82
N ALA A 140 -14.11 0.11 2.09
CA ALA A 140 -14.95 -0.39 3.18
C ALA A 140 -16.18 0.51 3.43
N LEU A 141 -15.98 1.83 3.55
CA LEU A 141 -17.06 2.80 3.77
C LEU A 141 -18.00 2.92 2.57
N ALA A 142 -17.52 2.63 1.36
CA ALA A 142 -18.37 2.54 0.18
C ALA A 142 -19.31 1.31 0.18
N GLY A 143 -19.12 0.39 1.13
CA GLY A 143 -19.98 -0.78 1.34
C GLY A 143 -19.39 -2.10 0.83
N TYR A 144 -18.14 -2.10 0.34
CA TYR A 144 -17.52 -3.34 -0.14
C TYR A 144 -17.03 -4.21 1.02
N PRO A 145 -17.25 -5.55 0.97
CA PRO A 145 -16.72 -6.47 1.97
C PRO A 145 -15.22 -6.69 1.74
N ILE A 146 -14.40 -5.75 2.22
CA ILE A 146 -12.95 -5.74 1.98
C ILE A 146 -12.13 -6.19 3.19
N SER A 147 -11.06 -6.94 2.92
CA SER A 147 -10.02 -7.31 3.88
C SER A 147 -8.64 -6.88 3.38
N ALA A 148 -7.80 -6.31 4.24
CA ALA A 148 -6.40 -5.99 3.94
C ALA A 148 -5.47 -7.00 4.60
N VAL A 149 -4.49 -7.50 3.84
CA VAL A 149 -3.42 -8.34 4.39
C VAL A 149 -2.31 -7.45 4.95
N ALA A 150 -2.09 -7.53 6.26
CA ALA A 150 -1.08 -6.74 6.94
C ALA A 150 -0.08 -7.62 7.70
N LYS A 151 1.19 -7.24 7.67
CA LYS A 151 2.19 -7.80 8.58
C LYS A 151 2.00 -7.15 9.96
N PRO A 152 1.88 -7.93 11.05
CA PRO A 152 1.84 -7.36 12.39
C PRO A 152 3.05 -6.48 12.67
N MET A 153 2.83 -5.34 13.32
CA MET A 153 3.93 -4.50 13.79
C MET A 153 4.65 -5.18 14.95
N LYS A 154 5.95 -4.88 15.10
CA LYS A 154 6.77 -5.44 16.20
C LYS A 154 6.25 -5.01 17.58
N ASP A 155 5.82 -3.75 17.70
CA ASP A 155 5.22 -3.24 18.92
C ASP A 155 3.72 -3.61 18.95
N SER A 156 3.34 -4.46 19.91
CA SER A 156 1.98 -4.96 20.03
C SER A 156 0.95 -3.87 20.33
N ILE A 157 1.33 -2.80 21.02
CA ILE A 157 0.43 -1.70 21.38
C ILE A 157 0.12 -0.88 20.12
N TRP A 158 1.16 -0.50 19.37
CA TRP A 158 0.97 0.20 18.09
C TRP A 158 0.22 -0.65 17.07
N ASN A 159 0.50 -1.95 17.03
CA ASN A 159 -0.24 -2.89 16.18
C ASN A 159 -1.75 -2.85 16.49
N LYS A 160 -2.13 -2.80 17.77
CA LYS A 160 -3.53 -2.75 18.21
C LYS A 160 -4.18 -1.40 17.83
N ILE A 161 -3.54 -0.27 18.15
CA ILE A 161 -4.05 1.07 17.84
C ILE A 161 -4.27 1.25 16.32
N ILE A 162 -3.29 0.86 15.50
CA ILE A 162 -3.40 1.00 14.04
C ILE A 162 -4.49 0.09 13.45
N ASN A 163 -4.60 -1.14 13.95
CA ASN A 163 -5.65 -2.05 13.47
C ASN A 163 -7.05 -1.56 13.87
N GLU A 164 -7.23 -1.02 15.08
CA GLU A 164 -8.49 -0.40 15.50
C GLU A 164 -8.90 0.76 14.58
N MET A 165 -7.95 1.65 14.27
CA MET A 165 -8.17 2.74 13.32
C MET A 165 -8.53 2.25 11.91
N ARG A 166 -7.86 1.20 11.42
CA ARG A 166 -8.20 0.56 10.14
C ARG A 166 -9.61 0.00 10.16
N THR A 167 -9.98 -0.72 11.22
CA THR A 167 -11.29 -1.36 11.36
C THR A 167 -12.45 -0.39 11.57
N PHE A 168 -12.18 0.88 11.95
CA PHE A 168 -13.20 1.92 12.08
C PHE A 168 -14.06 2.07 10.81
N SER A 169 -13.45 1.89 9.64
CA SER A 169 -14.12 1.97 8.33
C SER A 169 -14.98 0.75 7.97
N GLY A 170 -14.95 -0.32 8.78
CA GLY A 170 -15.50 -1.63 8.42
C GLY A 170 -14.49 -2.57 7.73
N LEU A 171 -13.26 -2.10 7.47
CA LEU A 171 -12.17 -2.91 6.92
C LEU A 171 -11.80 -4.06 7.87
N ARG A 172 -11.62 -5.25 7.32
CA ARG A 172 -11.05 -6.39 8.06
C ARG A 172 -9.55 -6.48 7.85
N VAL A 173 -8.80 -6.91 8.88
CA VAL A 173 -7.35 -7.11 8.77
C VAL A 173 -7.03 -8.60 8.88
N ILE A 174 -6.32 -9.13 7.88
CA ILE A 174 -5.81 -10.50 7.87
C ILE A 174 -4.31 -10.44 8.20
N ALA A 175 -3.91 -11.14 9.27
CA ALA A 175 -2.49 -11.25 9.62
C ALA A 175 -1.74 -12.10 8.58
N ARG A 176 -0.61 -11.59 8.10
CA ARG A 176 0.18 -12.21 7.01
C ARG A 176 0.76 -13.59 7.34
N ASP A 177 1.03 -13.87 8.61
CA ASP A 177 1.72 -15.08 9.09
C ASP A 177 0.90 -16.38 8.93
N ARG A 178 -0.41 -16.31 8.63
CA ARG A 178 -1.27 -17.46 8.27
C ARG A 178 -2.31 -17.11 7.20
N SER A 179 -1.97 -16.23 6.25
CA SER A 179 -2.98 -15.55 5.44
C SER A 179 -3.60 -16.37 4.32
N ALA A 180 -2.90 -17.35 3.71
CA ALA A 180 -3.37 -17.99 2.48
C ALA A 180 -4.78 -18.63 2.63
N PHE A 181 -5.00 -19.42 3.68
CA PHE A 181 -6.30 -20.03 3.96
C PHE A 181 -7.38 -18.99 4.25
N ALA A 182 -7.05 -17.96 5.05
CA ALA A 182 -7.97 -16.88 5.36
C ALA A 182 -8.36 -16.09 4.11
N ILE A 183 -7.43 -15.84 3.19
CA ILE A 183 -7.67 -15.16 1.92
C ILE A 183 -8.60 -16.01 1.04
N VAL A 184 -8.28 -17.30 0.85
CA VAL A 184 -9.12 -18.21 0.04
C VAL A 184 -10.55 -18.27 0.59
N LYS A 185 -10.72 -18.36 1.92
CA LYS A 185 -12.05 -18.35 2.55
C LYS A 185 -12.84 -17.07 2.28
N ARG A 186 -12.16 -15.92 2.18
CA ARG A 186 -12.79 -14.63 1.87
C ARG A 186 -13.20 -14.57 0.40
N LEU A 187 -12.31 -14.97 -0.51
CA LEU A 187 -12.60 -15.03 -1.94
C LEU A 187 -13.76 -15.98 -2.26
N ALA A 188 -13.81 -17.14 -1.60
CA ALA A 188 -14.92 -18.09 -1.73
C ALA A 188 -16.28 -17.54 -1.26
N ARG A 189 -16.28 -16.49 -0.43
CA ARG A 189 -17.49 -15.74 -0.02
C ARG A 189 -17.78 -14.54 -0.93
N ASN A 190 -17.13 -14.49 -2.09
CA ASN A 190 -17.18 -13.39 -3.03
C ASN A 190 -16.78 -12.03 -2.41
N GLU A 191 -15.83 -12.06 -1.46
CA GLU A 191 -15.32 -10.86 -0.80
C GLU A 191 -14.06 -10.31 -1.52
N ILE A 192 -13.67 -9.09 -1.16
CA ILE A 192 -12.48 -8.41 -1.70
C ILE A 192 -11.31 -8.58 -0.73
N VAL A 193 -10.11 -8.88 -1.25
CA VAL A 193 -8.87 -8.94 -0.48
C VAL A 193 -7.78 -8.10 -1.13
N GLY A 194 -7.24 -7.13 -0.39
CA GLY A 194 -6.11 -6.30 -0.81
C GLY A 194 -4.77 -6.77 -0.25
N ILE A 195 -3.75 -6.83 -1.11
CA ILE A 195 -2.39 -7.27 -0.78
C ILE A 195 -1.38 -6.25 -1.31
N LEU A 196 -0.54 -5.71 -0.43
CA LEU A 196 0.60 -4.86 -0.81
C LEU A 196 1.77 -5.72 -1.29
N VAL A 197 2.26 -5.49 -2.52
CA VAL A 197 3.22 -6.40 -3.19
C VAL A 197 4.61 -5.82 -3.51
N ASP A 198 4.79 -4.52 -3.33
CA ASP A 198 5.91 -3.73 -3.86
C ASP A 198 7.12 -3.59 -2.94
N GLN A 199 7.13 -4.30 -1.81
CA GLN A 199 8.29 -4.36 -0.94
C GLN A 199 9.13 -5.62 -1.16
N ASN A 200 10.43 -5.48 -0.96
CA ASN A 200 11.39 -6.57 -1.07
C ASN A 200 11.04 -7.73 -0.11
N ILE A 201 10.99 -8.94 -0.63
CA ILE A 201 10.82 -10.17 0.14
C ILE A 201 12.04 -11.09 0.02
N ARG A 202 12.23 -11.97 1.02
CA ARG A 202 13.38 -12.90 1.06
C ARG A 202 13.01 -14.33 0.68
N LYS A 203 11.83 -14.79 1.09
CA LYS A 203 11.30 -16.13 0.90
C LYS A 203 10.04 -16.08 0.03
N GLN A 204 9.70 -17.18 -0.64
CA GLN A 204 8.50 -17.32 -1.48
C GLN A 204 8.37 -16.14 -2.47
N LYS A 205 9.42 -15.99 -3.29
CA LYS A 205 9.62 -14.85 -4.19
C LYS A 205 9.81 -15.34 -5.61
N VAL A 206 9.40 -14.53 -6.56
CA VAL A 206 9.85 -14.59 -7.94
C VAL A 206 10.69 -13.35 -8.24
N PHE A 207 11.57 -13.44 -9.22
CA PHE A 207 12.32 -12.29 -9.72
C PHE A 207 11.65 -11.77 -10.98
N VAL A 208 11.22 -10.51 -10.92
CA VAL A 208 10.58 -9.80 -12.03
C VAL A 208 11.34 -8.51 -12.28
N ASP A 209 11.29 -8.01 -13.50
CA ASP A 209 11.93 -6.76 -13.90
C ASP A 209 11.17 -5.56 -13.34
N PHE A 210 11.91 -4.65 -12.73
CA PHE A 210 11.42 -3.38 -12.22
C PHE A 210 12.53 -2.32 -12.37
N PHE A 211 12.31 -1.35 -13.24
CA PHE A 211 13.29 -0.37 -13.72
C PHE A 211 14.58 -1.04 -14.24
N GLY A 212 14.42 -2.02 -15.12
CA GLY A 212 15.55 -2.72 -15.77
C GLY A 212 16.37 -3.65 -14.85
N MET A 213 15.94 -3.84 -13.59
CA MET A 213 16.64 -4.71 -12.64
C MET A 213 15.69 -5.76 -12.05
N LYS A 214 16.24 -6.95 -11.75
CA LYS A 214 15.49 -8.00 -11.05
C LYS A 214 15.11 -7.58 -9.64
N ALA A 215 13.82 -7.61 -9.32
CA ALA A 215 13.27 -7.31 -8.02
C ALA A 215 12.55 -8.54 -7.44
N ALA A 216 12.91 -8.90 -6.20
CA ALA A 216 12.24 -9.97 -5.47
C ALA A 216 10.81 -9.55 -5.09
N THR A 217 9.82 -10.22 -5.68
CA THR A 217 8.40 -9.84 -5.57
C THR A 217 7.57 -11.06 -5.18
N THR A 218 6.52 -10.85 -4.38
CA THR A 218 5.62 -11.93 -3.97
C THR A 218 4.78 -12.39 -5.16
N PRO A 219 4.77 -13.70 -5.51
CA PRO A 219 3.83 -14.24 -6.50
C PRO A 219 2.46 -14.57 -5.89
N GLY A 220 2.27 -14.32 -4.58
CA GLY A 220 1.06 -14.70 -3.84
C GLY A 220 -0.27 -14.32 -4.52
N PRO A 221 -0.48 -13.08 -4.97
CA PRO A 221 -1.71 -12.71 -5.66
C PRO A 221 -1.92 -13.46 -6.98
N ALA A 222 -0.86 -13.67 -7.76
CA ALA A 222 -0.93 -14.44 -9.00
C ALA A 222 -1.35 -15.91 -8.72
N LEU A 223 -0.68 -16.56 -7.77
CA LEU A 223 -0.99 -17.93 -7.37
C LEU A 223 -2.41 -18.07 -6.82
N LEU A 224 -2.87 -17.10 -6.02
CA LEU A 224 -4.23 -17.10 -5.50
C LEU A 224 -5.27 -16.90 -6.60
N ALA A 225 -5.02 -16.01 -7.56
CA ALA A 225 -5.91 -15.78 -8.69
C ALA A 225 -6.01 -17.04 -9.58
N LEU A 226 -4.87 -17.66 -9.91
CA LEU A 226 -4.82 -18.93 -10.66
C LEU A 226 -5.61 -20.03 -9.95
N LYS A 227 -5.47 -20.16 -8.63
CA LYS A 227 -6.13 -21.20 -7.84
C LYS A 227 -7.63 -20.99 -7.63
N THR A 228 -8.06 -19.75 -7.46
CA THR A 228 -9.45 -19.42 -7.05
C THR A 228 -10.32 -18.92 -8.20
N GLY A 229 -9.71 -18.46 -9.29
CA GLY A 229 -10.39 -17.75 -10.36
C GLY A 229 -10.90 -16.36 -9.97
N ALA A 230 -10.48 -15.82 -8.82
CA ALA A 230 -10.78 -14.46 -8.40
C ALA A 230 -10.22 -13.44 -9.41
N ALA A 231 -10.95 -12.34 -9.62
CA ALA A 231 -10.46 -11.26 -10.45
C ALA A 231 -9.21 -10.62 -9.81
N LEU A 232 -8.15 -10.42 -10.59
CA LEU A 232 -6.91 -9.81 -10.10
C LEU A 232 -6.79 -8.39 -10.64
N ILE A 233 -6.75 -7.39 -9.76
CA ILE A 233 -6.83 -5.98 -10.17
C ILE A 233 -5.77 -5.14 -9.43
N PRO A 234 -4.73 -4.63 -10.10
CA PRO A 234 -3.92 -3.55 -9.58
C PRO A 234 -4.76 -2.33 -9.20
N LEU A 235 -4.55 -1.83 -7.97
CA LEU A 235 -5.32 -0.71 -7.43
C LEU A 235 -4.38 0.36 -6.86
N PHE A 236 -4.67 1.60 -7.21
CA PHE A 236 -3.96 2.79 -6.78
C PHE A 236 -4.94 3.76 -6.13
N MET A 237 -4.45 4.53 -5.14
CA MET A 237 -5.15 5.68 -4.59
C MET A 237 -4.28 6.90 -4.79
N MET A 238 -4.30 7.45 -6.00
CA MET A 238 -3.45 8.55 -6.41
C MET A 238 -3.85 9.85 -5.73
N ARG A 239 -2.88 10.72 -5.51
CA ARG A 239 -3.12 12.10 -5.11
C ARG A 239 -3.06 12.99 -6.35
N ASN A 240 -4.12 13.74 -6.59
CA ASN A 240 -4.21 14.70 -7.69
C ASN A 240 -4.17 16.15 -7.21
N GLY A 241 -4.20 16.37 -5.90
CA GLY A 241 -4.23 17.70 -5.31
C GLY A 241 -4.50 17.63 -3.81
N LEU A 242 -4.67 18.79 -3.18
CA LEU A 242 -5.03 18.85 -1.76
C LEU A 242 -6.41 18.24 -1.55
N GLY A 243 -6.48 17.14 -0.78
CA GLY A 243 -7.74 16.44 -0.51
C GLY A 243 -8.38 15.76 -1.72
N GLN A 244 -7.72 15.81 -2.88
CA GLN A 244 -8.18 15.21 -4.12
C GLN A 244 -7.47 13.88 -4.32
N TYR A 245 -8.25 12.82 -4.25
CA TYR A 245 -7.78 11.47 -4.49
C TYR A 245 -8.51 10.88 -5.67
N GLU A 246 -7.81 9.98 -6.35
CA GLU A 246 -8.39 9.20 -7.42
C GLU A 246 -8.05 7.74 -7.18
N MET A 247 -9.07 6.93 -6.98
CA MET A 247 -8.94 5.48 -6.99
C MET A 247 -8.88 5.02 -8.44
N ILE A 248 -7.82 4.31 -8.81
CA ILE A 248 -7.65 3.75 -10.15
C ILE A 248 -7.44 2.25 -10.06
N ALA A 249 -8.35 1.51 -10.67
CA ALA A 249 -8.26 0.07 -10.86
C ALA A 249 -7.82 -0.22 -12.30
N GLU A 250 -6.70 -0.92 -12.45
CA GLU A 250 -6.09 -1.29 -13.73
C GLU A 250 -6.40 -2.76 -14.02
N GLY A 251 -7.59 -3.06 -14.55
CA GLY A 251 -7.94 -4.46 -14.82
C GLY A 251 -9.43 -4.74 -15.07
N PRO A 252 -9.89 -5.98 -14.83
CA PRO A 252 -9.10 -7.11 -14.32
C PRO A 252 -7.97 -7.56 -15.25
N LEU A 253 -6.86 -8.02 -14.68
CA LEU A 253 -5.77 -8.63 -15.44
C LEU A 253 -6.21 -9.97 -16.01
N ASP A 254 -5.64 -10.30 -17.17
CA ASP A 254 -5.79 -11.62 -17.76
C ASP A 254 -4.94 -12.66 -17.01
N VAL A 255 -5.64 -13.62 -16.38
CA VAL A 255 -5.05 -14.68 -15.55
C VAL A 255 -5.27 -16.00 -16.27
N VAL A 256 -4.38 -16.29 -17.22
CA VAL A 256 -4.38 -17.53 -18.00
C VAL A 256 -3.51 -18.57 -17.32
N SER A 257 -4.00 -19.81 -17.23
CA SER A 257 -3.23 -20.98 -16.82
C SER A 257 -2.74 -21.73 -18.06
N THR A 258 -1.43 -21.90 -18.19
CA THR A 258 -0.78 -22.64 -19.27
C THR A 258 -0.47 -24.10 -18.90
N GLY A 259 -0.69 -24.46 -17.63
CA GLY A 259 -0.31 -25.76 -17.07
C GLY A 259 1.02 -25.72 -16.31
N ASP A 260 1.83 -24.69 -16.53
CA ASP A 260 3.01 -24.38 -15.72
C ASP A 260 2.71 -23.26 -14.72
N MET A 261 2.37 -23.68 -13.49
CA MET A 261 1.98 -22.75 -12.42
C MET A 261 3.12 -21.80 -12.02
N GLU A 262 4.38 -22.22 -12.11
CA GLU A 262 5.51 -21.36 -11.74
C GLU A 262 5.72 -20.29 -12.81
N ALA A 263 5.76 -20.68 -14.09
CA ALA A 263 5.88 -19.75 -15.21
C ALA A 263 4.72 -18.75 -15.27
N ASP A 264 3.47 -19.21 -15.06
CA ASP A 264 2.31 -18.34 -15.02
C ASP A 264 2.38 -17.34 -13.86
N ALA A 265 2.81 -17.80 -12.67
CA ALA A 265 2.95 -16.92 -11.52
C ALA A 265 3.99 -15.83 -11.77
N VAL A 266 5.12 -16.16 -12.41
CA VAL A 266 6.15 -15.18 -12.81
C VAL A 266 5.58 -14.18 -13.81
N ARG A 267 4.93 -14.65 -14.89
CA ARG A 267 4.35 -13.80 -15.94
C ARG A 267 3.31 -12.83 -15.40
N ILE A 268 2.36 -13.31 -14.60
CA ILE A 268 1.32 -12.46 -13.99
C ILE A 268 1.96 -11.47 -13.01
N THR A 269 2.97 -11.91 -12.24
CA THR A 269 3.72 -11.03 -11.33
C THR A 269 4.46 -9.93 -12.08
N GLN A 270 5.01 -10.25 -13.25
CA GLN A 270 5.64 -9.27 -14.12
C GLN A 270 4.61 -8.24 -14.60
N THR A 271 3.43 -8.67 -15.05
CA THR A 271 2.38 -7.77 -15.53
C THR A 271 2.02 -6.69 -14.52
N TYR A 272 1.68 -7.06 -13.27
CA TYR A 272 1.33 -6.04 -12.27
C TYR A 272 2.53 -5.23 -11.79
N THR A 273 3.74 -5.78 -11.85
CA THR A 273 4.97 -5.02 -11.53
C THR A 273 5.27 -3.97 -12.60
N SER A 274 5.07 -4.29 -13.88
CA SER A 274 5.19 -3.35 -14.99
C SER A 274 4.12 -2.25 -14.94
N ILE A 275 2.91 -2.56 -14.47
CA ILE A 275 1.88 -1.54 -14.22
C ILE A 275 2.37 -0.59 -13.12
N LEU A 276 2.85 -1.09 -11.99
CA LEU A 276 3.45 -0.24 -10.94
C LEU A 276 4.56 0.65 -11.51
N GLU A 277 5.47 0.10 -12.34
CA GLU A 277 6.56 0.87 -12.94
C GLU A 277 6.08 2.08 -13.76
N LYS A 278 5.00 1.93 -14.53
CA LYS A 278 4.37 3.05 -15.27
C LYS A 278 3.91 4.16 -14.32
N TYR A 279 3.24 3.79 -13.23
CA TYR A 279 2.74 4.76 -12.23
C TYR A 279 3.88 5.43 -11.46
N VAL A 280 4.90 4.67 -11.05
CA VAL A 280 6.09 5.22 -10.37
C VAL A 280 6.87 6.15 -11.30
N SER A 281 6.94 5.83 -12.60
CA SER A 281 7.58 6.71 -13.59
C SER A 281 6.84 8.03 -13.74
N ARG A 282 5.50 8.00 -13.74
CA ARG A 282 4.65 9.19 -13.89
C ARG A 282 4.57 10.04 -12.63
N TYR A 283 4.51 9.43 -11.45
CA TYR A 283 4.38 10.12 -10.16
C TYR A 283 5.40 9.62 -9.13
N PRO A 284 6.70 9.83 -9.36
CA PRO A 284 7.76 9.19 -8.59
C PRO A 284 7.71 9.54 -7.11
N SER A 285 7.32 10.77 -6.72
CA SER A 285 7.27 11.15 -5.31
C SER A 285 6.17 10.44 -4.51
N GLN A 286 5.18 9.82 -5.16
CA GLN A 286 4.05 9.16 -4.49
C GLN A 286 4.35 7.70 -4.12
N TRP A 287 5.43 7.12 -4.62
CA TRP A 287 5.86 5.78 -4.22
C TRP A 287 6.76 5.82 -2.98
N PHE A 288 6.61 4.84 -2.10
CA PHE A 288 7.38 4.76 -0.87
C PHE A 288 8.84 4.35 -1.15
N TRP A 289 9.74 5.28 -1.43
CA TRP A 289 11.15 4.98 -1.73
C TRP A 289 12.03 4.60 -0.53
N LEU A 290 11.49 4.57 0.69
CA LEU A 290 12.27 4.44 1.92
C LEU A 290 12.67 2.99 2.25
N HIS A 291 12.27 2.00 1.45
CA HIS A 291 12.69 0.60 1.60
C HIS A 291 13.78 0.22 0.59
N ARG A 292 14.51 -0.87 0.89
CA ARG A 292 15.52 -1.42 -0.03
C ARG A 292 14.86 -2.38 -1.03
N ARG A 293 14.21 -1.84 -2.07
CA ARG A 293 13.43 -2.60 -3.08
C ARG A 293 14.20 -3.75 -3.73
N TRP A 294 15.46 -3.54 -4.10
CA TRP A 294 16.29 -4.52 -4.81
C TRP A 294 17.28 -5.28 -3.90
N ARG A 295 17.01 -5.36 -2.59
CA ARG A 295 17.96 -5.91 -1.62
C ARG A 295 18.23 -7.40 -1.85
N THR A 296 17.18 -8.17 -2.10
CA THR A 296 17.30 -9.59 -2.42
C THR A 296 17.58 -9.72 -3.91
N ARG A 297 18.69 -10.39 -4.27
CA ARG A 297 19.13 -10.58 -5.65
C ARG A 297 19.01 -12.05 -6.10
N PRO A 298 18.90 -12.31 -7.41
CA PRO A 298 19.10 -13.65 -7.97
C PRO A 298 20.44 -14.27 -7.52
N PRO A 299 20.52 -15.61 -7.43
CA PRO A 299 21.79 -16.28 -7.16
C PRO A 299 22.88 -15.85 -8.16
N GLY A 300 24.08 -15.56 -7.66
CA GLY A 300 25.21 -15.12 -8.49
C GLY A 300 25.27 -13.61 -8.79
N GLU A 301 24.22 -12.84 -8.49
CA GLU A 301 24.23 -11.39 -8.71
C GLU A 301 24.77 -10.59 -7.50
N PRO A 302 25.50 -9.48 -7.74
CA PRO A 302 26.09 -8.66 -6.68
C PRO A 302 25.04 -7.88 -5.88
N ALA A 303 25.36 -7.56 -4.63
CA ALA A 303 24.50 -6.76 -3.77
C ALA A 303 24.38 -5.30 -4.25
N LEU A 304 23.15 -4.78 -4.29
CA LEU A 304 22.87 -3.40 -4.70
C LEU A 304 22.70 -2.41 -3.54
N TYR A 305 22.86 -2.82 -2.27
CA TYR A 305 22.74 -1.96 -1.08
C TYR A 305 23.89 -2.14 -0.11
#